data_AF-A0A1H0M4Y6-F1
#
_entry.id   AF-A0A1H0M4Y6-F1
#
_cell.length_a   1.000
_cell.length_b   1.000
_cell.length_c   1.000
_cell.angle_alpha   90.00
_cell.angle_beta   90.00
_cell.angle_gamma   90.00
#
_symmetry.space_group_name_H-M   'P 1'
#
loop_
_entity.id
_entity.type
_entity.pdbx_description
1 polymer ?
#
loop_
_entity_poly.entity_id
_entity_poly.type
_entity_poly.pdbx_seq_one_letter_code
_entity_poly.pdbx_strand_id
1 'polypeptide(L)'
;MRRADRPAHADIVTRGITVTVLDGPETTQCPDAAERPLFLLVGQMFAILGAVLLCFVAQLALIGAVKHERDQDRAFTDFRYQLANATAPVAALTEDGRLLETGTPVAILEIPRLRLREVVGEGTSSRSLKSGPGHLRNTPLPGQAGTSVVLGRKAAYGGPFSRISELRTGDAIVVTTGQGEHRYLVQGVRRAGDPERPAPGSGAGRLTLITADGPHFLPTDVLRVDARLTSEVVATSGAVPAFAVPENERLMIGDSSALVPVVIWALILAVAAVAVVYVRQRVGRWHAWVIGVPLLGTVGVTLADQAAALLPNLL
;
A
#
# COMPACT_ATOMS: atom_id res chain seq x y z
N MET A 1 80.19 -54.09 30.97
CA MET A 1 80.63 -52.80 30.40
C MET A 1 79.48 -51.80 30.62
N ARG A 2 79.69 -50.78 31.49
CA ARG A 2 78.82 -49.62 31.87
C ARG A 2 77.39 -49.91 32.41
N ARG A 3 77.19 -49.91 33.76
CA ARG A 3 76.67 -48.82 34.65
C ARG A 3 75.21 -48.43 34.32
N ALA A 4 74.17 -48.89 35.04
CA ALA A 4 73.72 -48.53 36.40
C ALA A 4 73.48 -47.01 36.58
N ASP A 5 72.24 -46.55 36.83
CA ASP A 5 71.73 -46.42 38.20
C ASP A 5 70.25 -46.01 38.28
N ARG A 6 69.61 -46.39 39.39
CA ARG A 6 68.24 -46.05 39.81
C ARG A 6 68.10 -44.56 40.16
N PRO A 7 66.89 -43.98 40.13
CA PRO A 7 66.66 -42.63 40.61
C PRO A 7 66.87 -42.55 42.14
N ALA A 8 67.75 -41.65 42.55
CA ALA A 8 67.95 -41.28 43.95
C ALA A 8 66.84 -40.32 44.39
N HIS A 9 66.07 -40.73 45.40
CA HIS A 9 65.27 -39.84 46.22
C HIS A 9 66.22 -38.98 47.05
N ALA A 10 66.19 -37.66 46.83
CA ALA A 10 66.86 -36.69 47.68
C ALA A 10 65.78 -35.98 48.52
N ASP A 11 65.55 -36.49 49.72
CA ASP A 11 64.87 -35.77 50.78
C ASP A 11 65.82 -34.67 51.31
N ILE A 12 65.52 -33.42 50.98
CA ILE A 12 66.06 -32.27 51.71
C ILE A 12 64.92 -31.69 52.54
N VAL A 13 64.86 -32.15 53.79
CA VAL A 13 64.08 -31.51 54.86
C VAL A 13 64.88 -30.31 55.34
N THR A 14 64.48 -29.10 54.94
CA THR A 14 64.88 -27.87 55.63
C THR A 14 63.71 -26.90 55.61
N ARG A 15 63.12 -26.70 56.80
CA ARG A 15 62.08 -25.71 57.13
C ARG A 15 60.75 -25.87 56.38
N GLY A 16 59.75 -26.34 57.13
CA GLY A 16 58.41 -26.64 56.64
C GLY A 16 57.74 -25.48 55.93
N ILE A 17 57.50 -25.69 54.63
CA ILE A 17 56.31 -25.35 53.86
C ILE A 17 56.19 -26.46 52.82
N THR A 18 55.23 -27.37 52.96
CA THR A 18 54.89 -28.34 51.92
C THR A 18 54.00 -27.63 50.91
N VAL A 19 54.54 -27.23 49.76
CA VAL A 19 53.71 -26.75 48.64
C VAL A 19 53.17 -27.98 47.92
N THR A 20 51.94 -28.38 48.26
CA THR A 20 51.16 -29.30 47.43
C THR A 20 50.79 -28.55 46.15
N VAL A 21 51.43 -28.89 45.04
CA VAL A 21 50.95 -28.50 43.71
C VAL A 21 49.66 -29.30 43.50
N LEU A 22 48.53 -28.64 43.72
CA LEU A 22 47.23 -29.14 43.27
C LEU A 22 47.27 -29.10 41.74
N ASP A 23 47.08 -30.26 41.09
CA ASP A 23 46.71 -30.31 39.68
C ASP A 23 45.55 -29.35 39.47
N GLY A 24 45.78 -28.32 38.64
CA GLY A 24 44.79 -27.30 38.36
C GLY A 24 43.52 -27.92 37.79
N PRO A 25 42.34 -27.33 38.04
CA PRO A 25 41.10 -27.84 37.48
C PRO A 25 41.24 -27.89 35.95
N GLU A 26 40.82 -29.01 35.36
CA GLU A 26 40.65 -29.16 33.90
C GLU A 26 40.11 -27.85 33.34
N THR A 27 40.87 -27.24 32.43
CA THR A 27 40.42 -26.04 31.74
C THR A 27 39.13 -26.38 31.02
N THR A 28 37.99 -25.99 31.61
CA THR A 28 36.70 -26.06 30.95
C THR A 28 36.85 -25.19 29.73
N GLN A 29 36.96 -25.82 28.57
CA GLN A 29 37.12 -25.17 27.29
C GLN A 29 35.88 -24.28 27.10
N CYS A 30 36.05 -22.99 27.37
CA CYS A 30 35.00 -22.02 27.24
C CYS A 30 34.55 -22.04 25.77
N PRO A 31 33.24 -22.19 25.46
CA PRO A 31 32.80 -22.17 24.07
C PRO A 31 33.27 -20.87 23.42
N ASP A 32 33.85 -21.03 22.25
CA ASP A 32 34.64 -20.05 21.52
C ASP A 32 33.93 -18.69 21.46
N ALA A 33 34.60 -17.63 21.95
CA ALA A 33 34.05 -16.27 21.98
C ALA A 33 33.72 -15.73 20.57
N ALA A 34 34.20 -16.42 19.53
CA ALA A 34 34.02 -16.11 18.12
C ALA A 34 32.60 -16.41 17.57
N GLU A 35 31.77 -17.23 18.24
CA GLU A 35 30.42 -17.56 17.72
C GLU A 35 29.33 -16.54 18.13
N ARG A 36 29.55 -15.76 19.18
CA ARG A 36 28.60 -14.75 19.69
C ARG A 36 28.23 -13.61 18.72
N PRO A 37 29.12 -13.05 17.87
CA PRO A 37 28.75 -11.97 16.96
C PRO A 37 27.82 -12.42 15.83
N LEU A 38 27.93 -13.67 15.35
CA LEU A 38 27.12 -14.15 14.23
C LEU A 38 25.64 -14.29 14.62
N PHE A 39 25.34 -14.90 15.77
CA PHE A 39 23.96 -15.02 16.26
C PHE A 39 23.29 -13.67 16.51
N LEU A 40 24.05 -12.68 17.01
CA LEU A 40 23.54 -11.32 17.21
C LEU A 40 23.24 -10.61 15.89
N LEU A 41 24.07 -10.81 14.85
CA LEU A 41 23.83 -10.26 13.51
C LEU A 41 22.60 -10.88 12.85
N VAL A 42 22.45 -12.21 12.92
CA VAL A 42 21.27 -12.91 12.37
C VAL A 42 20.01 -12.45 13.08
N GLY A 43 20.00 -12.39 14.41
CA GLY A 43 18.85 -11.89 15.17
C GLY A 43 18.49 -10.44 14.82
N GLN A 44 19.50 -9.60 14.57
CA GLN A 44 19.29 -8.21 14.16
C GLN A 44 18.68 -8.10 12.75
N MET A 45 19.10 -8.96 11.81
CA MET A 45 18.51 -9.02 10.47
C MET A 45 17.03 -9.40 10.52
N PHE A 46 16.66 -10.42 11.30
CA PHE A 46 15.25 -10.79 11.49
C PHE A 46 14.44 -9.70 12.18
N ALA A 47 15.02 -8.98 13.15
CA ALA A 47 14.35 -7.86 13.81
C ALA A 47 14.08 -6.69 12.84
N ILE A 48 15.04 -6.35 11.98
CA ILE A 48 14.86 -5.32 10.94
C ILE A 48 13.80 -5.76 9.94
N LEU A 49 13.87 -7.00 9.45
CA LEU A 49 12.88 -7.54 8.51
C LEU A 49 11.47 -7.51 9.12
N GLY A 50 11.33 -7.97 10.37
CA GLY A 50 10.06 -7.93 11.10
C GLY A 50 9.52 -6.50 11.25
N ALA A 51 10.39 -5.53 11.58
CA ALA A 51 10.01 -4.13 11.67
C ALA A 51 9.56 -3.54 10.32
N VAL A 52 10.24 -3.90 9.22
CA VAL A 52 9.86 -3.48 7.86
C VAL A 52 8.51 -4.07 7.47
N LEU A 53 8.28 -5.36 7.73
CA LEU A 53 6.99 -6.01 7.46
C LEU A 53 5.85 -5.40 8.30
N LEU A 54 6.11 -5.12 9.59
CA LEU A 54 5.13 -4.46 10.45
C LEU A 54 4.83 -3.04 9.97
N CYS A 55 5.85 -2.28 9.56
CA CYS A 55 5.71 -0.96 8.95
C CYS A 55 4.88 -1.03 7.67
N PHE A 56 5.09 -2.05 6.83
CA PHE A 56 4.29 -2.26 5.62
C PHE A 56 2.81 -2.52 5.93
N VAL A 57 2.50 -3.36 6.91
CA VAL A 57 1.12 -3.59 7.37
C VAL A 57 0.51 -2.30 7.93
N ALA A 58 1.26 -1.56 8.76
CA ALA A 58 0.82 -0.28 9.29
C ALA A 58 0.60 0.76 8.17
N GLN A 59 1.41 0.73 7.11
CA GLN A 59 1.26 1.60 5.94
C GLN A 59 -0.05 1.30 5.20
N LEU A 60 -0.41 0.03 5.02
CA LEU A 60 -1.65 -0.35 4.35
C LEU A 60 -2.90 0.00 5.18
N ALA A 61 -2.89 -0.30 6.48
CA ALA A 61 -4.09 -0.25 7.32
C ALA A 61 -4.27 1.07 8.07
N LEU A 62 -3.19 1.64 8.65
CA LEU A 62 -3.27 2.79 9.55
C LEU A 62 -2.87 4.08 8.85
N ILE A 63 -1.62 4.15 8.38
CA ILE A 63 -1.07 5.37 7.75
C ILE A 63 -1.81 5.64 6.42
N GLY A 64 -2.12 4.59 5.67
CA GLY A 64 -2.90 4.68 4.44
C GLY A 64 -4.29 5.26 4.66
N ALA A 65 -5.00 4.85 5.72
CA ALA A 65 -6.33 5.38 6.04
C ALA A 65 -6.29 6.87 6.36
N VAL A 66 -5.32 7.31 7.16
CA VAL A 66 -5.12 8.75 7.46
C VAL A 66 -4.75 9.54 6.20
N LYS A 67 -3.90 9.00 5.32
CA LYS A 67 -3.57 9.62 4.04
C LYS A 67 -4.79 9.75 3.14
N HIS A 68 -5.61 8.70 3.05
CA HIS A 68 -6.86 8.69 2.29
C HIS A 68 -7.82 9.79 2.77
N GLU A 69 -8.14 9.84 4.06
CA GLU A 69 -9.03 10.87 4.63
C GLU A 69 -8.53 12.29 4.33
N ARG A 70 -7.23 12.52 4.55
CA ARG A 70 -6.57 13.80 4.27
C ARG A 70 -6.65 14.18 2.79
N ASP A 71 -6.47 13.23 1.89
CA ASP A 71 -6.51 13.49 0.44
C ASP A 71 -7.95 13.72 -0.04
N GLN A 72 -8.93 13.01 0.54
CA GLN A 72 -10.36 13.20 0.29
C GLN A 72 -10.85 14.59 0.74
N ASP A 73 -10.44 15.06 1.92
CA ASP A 73 -10.79 16.41 2.39
C ASP A 73 -10.28 17.52 1.46
N ARG A 74 -9.05 17.36 0.95
CA ARG A 74 -8.49 18.29 -0.04
C ARG A 74 -9.24 18.21 -1.36
N ALA A 75 -9.41 17.01 -1.89
CA ALA A 75 -10.11 16.79 -3.15
C ALA A 75 -11.55 17.33 -3.10
N PHE A 76 -12.24 17.19 -1.96
CA PHE A 76 -13.59 17.72 -1.77
C PHE A 76 -13.60 19.25 -1.76
N THR A 77 -12.64 19.86 -1.06
CA THR A 77 -12.50 21.32 -1.01
C THR A 77 -12.22 21.89 -2.40
N ASP A 78 -11.27 21.29 -3.12
CA ASP A 78 -10.86 21.70 -4.45
C ASP A 78 -12.02 21.54 -5.45
N PHE A 79 -12.69 20.39 -5.45
CA PHE A 79 -13.79 20.13 -6.36
C PHE A 79 -14.99 21.02 -6.08
N ARG A 80 -15.32 21.26 -4.81
CA ARG A 80 -16.39 22.21 -4.43
C ARG A 80 -16.08 23.63 -4.93
N TYR A 81 -14.82 24.04 -4.88
CA TYR A 81 -14.39 25.33 -5.44
C TYR A 81 -14.52 25.36 -6.97
N GLN A 82 -14.17 24.27 -7.66
CA GLN A 82 -14.36 24.16 -9.12
C GLN A 82 -15.83 24.18 -9.53
N LEU A 83 -16.70 23.48 -8.79
CA LEU A 83 -18.15 23.50 -9.00
C LEU A 83 -18.73 24.91 -8.83
N ALA A 84 -18.30 25.64 -7.79
CA ALA A 84 -18.75 27.00 -7.52
C ALA A 84 -18.35 27.99 -8.62
N ASN A 85 -17.23 27.75 -9.30
CA ASN A 85 -16.71 28.60 -10.38
C ASN A 85 -17.02 28.07 -11.78
N ALA A 86 -17.79 26.99 -11.91
CA ALA A 86 -18.09 26.32 -13.19
C ALA A 86 -16.83 25.93 -14.00
N THR A 87 -15.73 25.56 -13.31
CA THR A 87 -14.47 25.11 -13.92
C THR A 87 -14.21 23.61 -13.74
N ALA A 88 -15.18 22.87 -13.18
CA ALA A 88 -15.07 21.43 -13.00
C ALA A 88 -15.00 20.71 -14.36
N PRO A 89 -14.22 19.61 -14.48
CA PRO A 89 -14.11 18.88 -15.73
C PRO A 89 -15.44 18.27 -16.15
N VAL A 90 -15.80 18.43 -17.43
CA VAL A 90 -17.02 17.87 -18.04
C VAL A 90 -16.74 16.90 -19.19
N ALA A 91 -15.47 16.67 -19.49
CA ALA A 91 -14.99 15.72 -20.50
C ALA A 91 -13.70 15.05 -20.03
N ALA A 92 -13.33 13.92 -20.65
CA ALA A 92 -12.09 13.20 -20.34
C ALA A 92 -10.82 13.91 -20.83
N LEU A 93 -10.98 14.92 -21.69
CA LEU A 93 -9.91 15.75 -22.23
C LEU A 93 -10.05 17.17 -21.70
N THR A 94 -8.90 17.79 -21.44
CA THR A 94 -8.77 19.24 -21.21
C THR A 94 -9.08 20.02 -22.50
N GLU A 95 -9.27 21.34 -22.37
CA GLU A 95 -9.49 22.22 -23.53
C GLU A 95 -8.36 22.13 -24.57
N ASP A 96 -7.12 21.87 -24.11
CA ASP A 96 -5.94 21.68 -24.96
C ASP A 96 -5.85 20.28 -25.61
N GLY A 97 -6.88 19.44 -25.45
CA GLY A 97 -6.92 18.08 -26.00
C GLY A 97 -6.00 17.08 -25.29
N ARG A 98 -5.48 17.42 -24.10
CA ARG A 98 -4.68 16.51 -23.26
C ARG A 98 -5.58 15.73 -22.32
N LEU A 99 -5.20 14.49 -22.01
CA LEU A 99 -5.86 13.69 -20.97
C LEU A 99 -5.83 14.42 -19.63
N LEU A 100 -6.94 14.37 -18.89
CA LEU A 100 -6.98 14.86 -17.51
C LEU A 100 -5.89 14.19 -16.67
N GLU A 101 -5.23 14.97 -15.82
CA GLU A 101 -4.19 14.43 -14.95
C GLU A 101 -4.77 13.39 -13.98
N THR A 102 -4.01 12.34 -13.70
CA THR A 102 -4.41 11.30 -12.75
C THR A 102 -4.65 11.91 -11.37
N GLY A 103 -5.81 11.62 -10.79
CA GLY A 103 -6.25 12.16 -9.49
C GLY A 103 -7.04 13.48 -9.58
N THR A 104 -7.21 14.06 -10.77
CA THR A 104 -8.08 15.24 -10.96
C THR A 104 -9.50 14.92 -10.49
N PRO A 105 -10.10 15.67 -9.56
CA PRO A 105 -11.47 15.42 -9.12
C PRO A 105 -12.47 15.58 -10.27
N VAL A 106 -13.32 14.57 -10.50
CA VAL A 106 -14.34 14.57 -11.56
C VAL A 106 -15.76 14.45 -11.02
N ALA A 107 -15.94 13.86 -9.84
CA ALA A 107 -17.25 13.69 -9.24
C ALA A 107 -17.21 13.56 -7.72
N ILE A 108 -18.33 13.83 -7.05
CA ILE A 108 -18.60 13.40 -5.67
C ILE A 108 -19.59 12.24 -5.73
N LEU A 109 -19.22 11.09 -5.18
CA LEU A 109 -20.03 9.89 -5.08
C LEU A 109 -20.61 9.76 -3.67
N GLU A 110 -21.93 9.69 -3.58
CA GLU A 110 -22.66 9.51 -2.33
C GLU A 110 -23.56 8.27 -2.39
N ILE A 111 -23.40 7.38 -1.40
CA ILE A 111 -24.21 6.16 -1.26
C ILE A 111 -24.82 6.14 0.15
N PRO A 112 -26.06 6.65 0.32
CA PRO A 112 -26.67 6.84 1.64
C PRO A 112 -26.74 5.58 2.50
N ARG A 113 -27.06 4.43 1.89
CA ARG A 113 -27.12 3.14 2.58
C ARG A 113 -25.82 2.78 3.28
N LEU A 114 -24.69 3.09 2.66
CA LEU A 114 -23.36 2.77 3.16
C LEU A 114 -22.74 3.91 3.99
N ARG A 115 -23.45 5.06 4.09
CA ARG A 115 -22.92 6.33 4.59
C ARG A 115 -21.58 6.69 3.93
N LEU A 116 -21.47 6.38 2.65
CA LEU A 116 -20.27 6.63 1.87
C LEU A 116 -20.39 7.97 1.16
N ARG A 117 -19.34 8.77 1.27
CA ARG A 117 -19.16 10.03 0.55
C ARG A 117 -17.69 10.13 0.17
N GLU A 118 -17.42 10.06 -1.12
CA GLU A 118 -16.05 10.01 -1.65
C GLU A 118 -15.96 10.86 -2.91
N VAL A 119 -14.86 11.56 -3.08
CA VAL A 119 -14.49 12.24 -4.32
C VAL A 119 -13.86 11.22 -5.26
N VAL A 120 -14.43 11.14 -6.45
CA VAL A 120 -13.92 10.33 -7.55
C VAL A 120 -12.90 11.16 -8.31
N GLY A 121 -11.65 10.70 -8.31
CA GLY A 121 -10.59 11.25 -9.16
C GLY A 121 -10.55 10.59 -10.53
N GLU A 122 -9.92 11.22 -11.52
CA GLU A 122 -9.69 10.60 -12.82
C GLU A 122 -8.54 9.59 -12.76
N GLY A 123 -8.74 8.42 -13.36
CA GLY A 123 -7.71 7.38 -13.53
C GLY A 123 -7.71 6.33 -12.44
N THR A 124 -7.42 5.09 -12.83
CA THR A 124 -7.63 3.89 -11.98
C THR A 124 -6.36 3.10 -11.67
N SER A 125 -5.22 3.79 -11.69
CA SER A 125 -3.93 3.21 -11.31
C SER A 125 -3.88 2.81 -9.84
N SER A 126 -3.03 1.84 -9.48
CA SER A 126 -2.84 1.46 -8.08
C SER A 126 -2.42 2.64 -7.21
N ARG A 127 -1.68 3.61 -7.78
CA ARG A 127 -1.27 4.85 -7.11
C ARG A 127 -2.43 5.81 -6.88
N SER A 128 -3.28 6.05 -7.88
CA SER A 128 -4.41 6.98 -7.76
C SER A 128 -5.47 6.48 -6.80
N LEU A 129 -5.75 5.17 -6.83
CA LEU A 129 -6.76 4.56 -5.96
C LEU A 129 -6.39 4.55 -4.47
N LYS A 130 -5.17 4.97 -4.09
CA LYS A 130 -4.78 5.17 -2.68
C LYS A 130 -5.42 6.40 -2.04
N SER A 131 -5.79 7.39 -2.86
CA SER A 131 -6.39 8.64 -2.40
C SER A 131 -7.92 8.63 -2.51
N GLY A 132 -8.51 7.57 -3.08
CA GLY A 132 -9.95 7.36 -3.17
C GLY A 132 -10.40 6.66 -4.44
N PRO A 133 -11.73 6.61 -4.70
CA PRO A 133 -12.26 6.02 -5.93
C PRO A 133 -11.78 6.75 -7.18
N GLY A 134 -11.61 6.00 -8.27
CA GLY A 134 -11.12 6.49 -9.55
C GLY A 134 -12.08 6.21 -10.71
N HIS A 135 -12.28 7.16 -11.59
CA HIS A 135 -13.04 7.00 -12.84
C HIS A 135 -12.16 6.40 -13.93
N LEU A 136 -12.70 5.43 -14.68
CA LEU A 136 -12.00 4.77 -15.77
C LEU A 136 -12.04 5.64 -17.04
N ARG A 137 -10.87 6.07 -17.51
CA ARG A 137 -10.69 7.10 -18.55
C ARG A 137 -11.37 6.82 -19.90
N ASN A 138 -11.52 5.54 -20.27
CA ASN A 138 -12.19 5.13 -21.50
C ASN A 138 -13.71 4.98 -21.34
N THR A 139 -14.28 5.50 -20.26
CA THR A 139 -15.72 5.49 -20.04
C THR A 139 -16.27 6.91 -19.95
N PRO A 140 -17.55 7.15 -20.30
CA PRO A 140 -18.17 8.46 -20.12
C PRO A 140 -18.17 8.86 -18.64
N LEU A 141 -18.12 10.16 -18.38
CA LEU A 141 -18.24 10.67 -17.01
C LEU A 141 -19.61 10.32 -16.41
N PRO A 142 -19.72 10.22 -15.07
CA PRO A 142 -21.01 10.01 -14.42
C PRO A 142 -22.02 11.10 -14.81
N GLY A 143 -23.25 10.68 -15.12
CA GLY A 143 -24.34 11.49 -15.63
C GLY A 143 -24.50 11.43 -17.15
N GLN A 144 -23.46 11.03 -17.88
CA GLN A 144 -23.48 10.97 -19.34
C GLN A 144 -24.12 9.68 -19.87
N ALA A 145 -24.63 9.74 -21.09
CA ALA A 145 -25.11 8.57 -21.83
C ALA A 145 -23.98 7.53 -22.01
N GLY A 146 -24.31 6.24 -21.79
CA GLY A 146 -23.34 5.14 -21.81
C GLY A 146 -23.09 4.54 -20.42
N THR A 147 -22.03 3.73 -20.28
CA THR A 147 -21.64 3.11 -19.00
C THR A 147 -20.42 3.80 -18.43
N SER A 148 -20.60 4.60 -17.39
CA SER A 148 -19.51 5.17 -16.58
C SER A 148 -19.01 4.14 -15.59
N VAL A 149 -17.69 4.01 -15.45
CA VAL A 149 -17.07 3.00 -14.60
C VAL A 149 -16.21 3.67 -13.54
N VAL A 150 -16.45 3.33 -12.27
CA VAL A 150 -15.69 3.84 -11.13
C VAL A 150 -15.11 2.66 -10.35
N LEU A 151 -13.81 2.69 -10.13
CA LEU A 151 -13.05 1.68 -9.42
C LEU A 151 -12.72 2.19 -8.02
N GLY A 152 -12.70 1.29 -7.04
CA GLY A 152 -12.30 1.62 -5.68
C GLY A 152 -11.72 0.43 -4.95
N ARG A 153 -10.75 0.70 -4.07
CA ARG A 153 -10.11 -0.30 -3.22
C ARG A 153 -11.12 -0.96 -2.28
N LYS A 154 -11.00 -2.28 -2.13
CA LYS A 154 -11.79 -3.04 -1.15
C LYS A 154 -11.19 -2.89 0.25
N ALA A 155 -9.87 -2.96 0.34
CA ALA A 155 -9.12 -2.86 1.59
C ALA A 155 -7.87 -1.99 1.40
N ALA A 156 -7.15 -1.74 2.49
CA ALA A 156 -6.04 -0.78 2.54
C ALA A 156 -6.45 0.66 2.15
N TYR A 157 -5.71 1.65 2.63
CA TYR A 157 -5.96 3.06 2.29
C TYR A 157 -7.43 3.47 2.46
N GLY A 158 -8.03 3.13 3.60
CA GLY A 158 -9.45 3.41 3.90
C GLY A 158 -10.45 2.41 3.33
N GLY A 159 -10.15 1.75 2.19
CA GLY A 159 -11.03 0.74 1.58
C GLY A 159 -12.44 1.26 1.29
N PRO A 160 -12.60 2.34 0.50
CA PRO A 160 -13.89 3.01 0.30
C PRO A 160 -14.97 2.04 -0.20
N PHE A 161 -14.61 1.04 -1.02
CA PHE A 161 -15.56 0.09 -1.58
C PHE A 161 -15.67 -1.23 -0.81
N SER A 162 -15.16 -1.30 0.41
CA SER A 162 -15.23 -2.49 1.30
C SER A 162 -16.65 -3.06 1.46
N ARG A 163 -17.68 -2.21 1.41
CA ARG A 163 -19.09 -2.58 1.67
C ARG A 163 -20.04 -2.47 0.47
N ILE A 164 -19.55 -2.23 -0.75
CA ILE A 164 -20.47 -2.08 -1.90
C ILE A 164 -21.22 -3.38 -2.23
N SER A 165 -20.73 -4.53 -1.77
CA SER A 165 -21.42 -5.82 -1.84
C SER A 165 -22.72 -5.88 -1.03
N GLU A 166 -22.92 -4.96 -0.07
CA GLU A 166 -24.13 -4.86 0.75
C GLU A 166 -25.27 -4.10 0.07
N LEU A 167 -25.01 -3.52 -1.12
CA LEU A 167 -26.00 -2.84 -1.92
C LEU A 167 -27.03 -3.83 -2.49
N ARG A 168 -28.26 -3.37 -2.57
CA ARG A 168 -29.44 -4.11 -3.03
C ARG A 168 -30.09 -3.34 -4.15
N THR A 169 -30.82 -4.06 -4.98
CA THR A 169 -31.62 -3.46 -6.05
C THR A 169 -32.55 -2.38 -5.49
N GLY A 170 -32.55 -1.21 -6.11
CA GLY A 170 -33.33 -0.04 -5.69
C GLY A 170 -32.63 0.91 -4.72
N ASP A 171 -31.44 0.55 -4.19
CA ASP A 171 -30.67 1.51 -3.39
C ASP A 171 -30.22 2.70 -4.25
N ALA A 172 -30.28 3.89 -3.67
CA ALA A 172 -29.91 5.13 -4.34
C ALA A 172 -28.39 5.36 -4.31
N ILE A 173 -27.86 5.84 -5.43
CA ILE A 173 -26.51 6.39 -5.55
C ILE A 173 -26.65 7.79 -6.16
N VAL A 174 -26.04 8.78 -5.54
CA VAL A 174 -26.04 10.16 -6.02
C VAL A 174 -24.63 10.51 -6.45
N VAL A 175 -24.49 11.07 -7.65
CA VAL A 175 -23.20 11.52 -8.17
C VAL A 175 -23.29 12.97 -8.59
N THR A 176 -22.49 13.84 -7.99
CA THR A 176 -22.42 15.25 -8.37
C THR A 176 -21.19 15.48 -9.25
N THR A 177 -21.39 15.95 -10.47
CA THR A 177 -20.31 16.28 -11.43
C THR A 177 -20.36 17.77 -11.79
N GLY A 178 -19.42 18.23 -12.62
CA GLY A 178 -19.48 19.57 -13.21
C GLY A 178 -20.76 19.83 -14.03
N GLN A 179 -21.48 18.77 -14.42
CA GLN A 179 -22.73 18.85 -15.20
C GLN A 179 -23.98 18.80 -14.31
N GLY A 180 -23.84 18.75 -12.99
CA GLY A 180 -24.94 18.73 -12.03
C GLY A 180 -25.04 17.43 -11.22
N GLU A 181 -26.18 17.26 -10.55
CA GLU A 181 -26.46 16.09 -9.72
C GLU A 181 -27.17 14.99 -10.53
N HIS A 182 -26.64 13.78 -10.46
CA HIS A 182 -27.12 12.59 -11.16
C HIS A 182 -27.56 11.52 -10.19
N ARG A 183 -28.78 10.99 -10.39
CA ARG A 183 -29.38 10.00 -9.49
C ARG A 183 -29.42 8.64 -10.15
N TYR A 184 -28.89 7.64 -9.47
CA TYR A 184 -28.83 6.27 -9.92
C TYR A 184 -29.57 5.33 -8.97
N LEU A 185 -30.13 4.26 -9.52
CA LEU A 185 -30.71 3.16 -8.74
C LEU A 185 -29.96 1.86 -9.02
N VAL A 186 -29.47 1.23 -7.96
CA VAL A 186 -28.77 -0.06 -8.05
C VAL A 186 -29.69 -1.09 -8.71
N GLN A 187 -29.16 -1.79 -9.70
CA GLN A 187 -29.86 -2.89 -10.37
C GLN A 187 -29.49 -4.24 -9.76
N GLY A 188 -28.25 -4.36 -9.27
CA GLY A 188 -27.76 -5.55 -8.57
C GLY A 188 -26.23 -5.60 -8.49
N VAL A 189 -25.76 -6.54 -7.70
CA VAL A 189 -24.35 -6.88 -7.52
C VAL A 189 -24.03 -8.09 -8.40
N ARG A 190 -22.91 -8.04 -9.12
CA ARG A 190 -22.37 -9.11 -9.95
C ARG A 190 -20.97 -9.50 -9.46
N ARG A 191 -20.67 -10.79 -9.52
CA ARG A 191 -19.35 -11.37 -9.30
C ARG A 191 -18.80 -11.91 -10.60
N ALA A 192 -17.57 -12.39 -10.58
CA ALA A 192 -17.01 -13.02 -11.75
C ALA A 192 -17.75 -14.31 -12.13
N GLY A 193 -17.89 -14.51 -13.43
CA GLY A 193 -18.73 -15.57 -14.01
C GLY A 193 -20.18 -15.16 -14.23
N ASP A 194 -20.67 -14.09 -13.59
CA ASP A 194 -22.01 -13.57 -13.88
C ASP A 194 -22.07 -12.96 -15.30
N PRO A 195 -23.21 -13.09 -16.00
CA PRO A 195 -23.34 -12.55 -17.34
C PRO A 195 -23.14 -11.03 -17.35
N GLU A 196 -22.41 -10.55 -18.36
CA GLU A 196 -22.26 -9.12 -18.62
C GLU A 196 -23.64 -8.51 -18.94
N ARG A 197 -23.93 -7.34 -18.39
CA ARG A 197 -25.16 -6.65 -18.78
C ARG A 197 -24.98 -5.98 -20.14
N PRO A 198 -25.99 -6.07 -21.02
CA PRO A 198 -25.94 -5.39 -22.31
C PRO A 198 -25.74 -3.89 -22.11
N ALA A 199 -25.12 -3.22 -23.08
CA ALA A 199 -24.98 -1.77 -23.06
C ALA A 199 -26.35 -1.09 -22.83
N PRO A 200 -26.39 0.04 -22.11
CA PRO A 200 -27.64 0.78 -21.96
C PRO A 200 -28.16 1.19 -23.35
N GLY A 201 -29.48 1.29 -23.49
CA GLY A 201 -30.10 1.76 -24.73
C GLY A 201 -29.64 3.18 -25.10
N SER A 202 -29.92 3.59 -26.34
CA SER A 202 -29.59 4.94 -26.80
C SER A 202 -30.17 6.00 -25.86
N GLY A 203 -29.31 6.93 -25.41
CA GLY A 203 -29.70 8.00 -24.49
C GLY A 203 -29.89 7.56 -23.02
N ALA A 204 -29.58 6.31 -22.66
CA ALA A 204 -29.59 5.86 -21.26
C ALA A 204 -28.18 5.86 -20.66
N GLY A 205 -28.10 6.18 -19.36
CA GLY A 205 -26.86 6.13 -18.58
C GLY A 205 -26.84 4.95 -17.59
N ARG A 206 -25.65 4.43 -17.32
CA ARG A 206 -25.37 3.44 -16.28
C ARG A 206 -24.08 3.80 -15.55
N LEU A 207 -24.06 3.59 -14.25
CA LEU A 207 -22.87 3.64 -13.42
C LEU A 207 -22.51 2.22 -12.98
N THR A 208 -21.26 1.82 -13.18
CA THR A 208 -20.74 0.54 -12.69
C THR A 208 -19.61 0.82 -11.70
N LEU A 209 -19.84 0.49 -10.43
CA LEU A 209 -18.84 0.51 -9.39
C LEU A 209 -18.09 -0.82 -9.37
N ILE A 210 -16.77 -0.80 -9.30
CA ILE A 210 -15.94 -2.01 -9.35
C ILE A 210 -14.96 -2.04 -8.19
N THR A 211 -14.87 -3.19 -7.51
CA THR A 211 -13.91 -3.43 -6.43
C THR A 211 -13.44 -4.88 -6.43
N ALA A 212 -12.52 -5.22 -5.52
CA ALA A 212 -12.09 -6.60 -5.35
C ALA A 212 -13.18 -7.52 -4.76
N ASP A 213 -13.07 -8.80 -5.08
CA ASP A 213 -13.77 -9.89 -4.41
C ASP A 213 -12.79 -10.84 -3.69
N GLY A 214 -13.27 -11.56 -2.70
CA GLY A 214 -12.46 -12.44 -1.84
C GLY A 214 -12.06 -11.80 -0.49
N PRO A 215 -11.14 -12.43 0.27
CA PRO A 215 -10.69 -11.94 1.57
C PRO A 215 -10.00 -10.57 1.51
N HIS A 216 -10.03 -9.81 2.61
CA HIS A 216 -9.34 -8.53 2.70
C HIS A 216 -7.83 -8.74 2.47
N PHE A 217 -7.21 -7.84 1.70
CA PHE A 217 -5.79 -7.87 1.33
C PHE A 217 -5.35 -9.06 0.44
N LEU A 218 -6.24 -9.99 0.12
CA LEU A 218 -5.96 -11.15 -0.75
C LEU A 218 -7.07 -11.29 -1.81
N PRO A 219 -7.19 -10.30 -2.72
CA PRO A 219 -8.24 -10.31 -3.74
C PRO A 219 -8.05 -11.50 -4.69
N THR A 220 -9.13 -12.19 -4.99
CA THR A 220 -9.13 -13.33 -5.93
C THR A 220 -9.79 -12.97 -7.25
N ASP A 221 -10.79 -12.10 -7.19
CA ASP A 221 -11.58 -11.73 -8.36
C ASP A 221 -12.17 -10.32 -8.21
N VAL A 222 -13.13 -9.94 -9.07
CA VAL A 222 -13.72 -8.62 -9.15
C VAL A 222 -15.22 -8.66 -8.87
N LEU A 223 -15.69 -7.72 -8.04
CA LEU A 223 -17.10 -7.47 -7.76
C LEU A 223 -17.55 -6.18 -8.47
N ARG A 224 -18.72 -6.23 -9.12
CA ARG A 224 -19.31 -5.12 -9.87
C ARG A 224 -20.68 -4.79 -9.31
N VAL A 225 -20.97 -3.51 -9.09
CA VAL A 225 -22.30 -3.02 -8.75
C VAL A 225 -22.74 -2.08 -9.84
N ASP A 226 -23.82 -2.42 -10.51
CA ASP A 226 -24.31 -1.59 -11.59
C ASP A 226 -25.60 -0.88 -11.17
N ALA A 227 -25.72 0.39 -11.53
CA ALA A 227 -26.86 1.23 -11.22
C ALA A 227 -27.32 1.97 -12.48
N ARG A 228 -28.64 2.01 -12.70
CA ARG A 228 -29.24 2.72 -13.83
C ARG A 228 -29.40 4.19 -13.51
N LEU A 229 -29.12 5.07 -14.46
CA LEU A 229 -29.39 6.51 -14.35
C LEU A 229 -30.91 6.73 -14.35
N THR A 230 -31.38 7.62 -13.48
CA THR A 230 -32.80 7.96 -13.31
C THR A 230 -33.10 9.45 -13.43
N SER A 231 -32.08 10.30 -13.28
CA SER A 231 -32.15 11.72 -13.61
C SER A 231 -32.00 11.94 -15.12
N GLU A 232 -32.09 13.21 -15.53
CA GLU A 232 -31.82 13.63 -16.90
C GLU A 232 -30.43 13.15 -17.36
N VAL A 233 -30.36 12.63 -18.58
CA VAL A 233 -29.13 12.08 -19.14
C VAL A 233 -28.40 13.15 -19.91
N VAL A 234 -27.14 13.37 -19.57
CA VAL A 234 -26.29 14.32 -20.27
C VAL A 234 -25.71 13.68 -21.53
N ALA A 235 -25.61 14.44 -22.61
CA ALA A 235 -24.92 13.97 -23.82
C ALA A 235 -23.45 13.63 -23.49
N THR A 236 -22.96 12.52 -24.01
CA THR A 236 -21.55 12.16 -23.82
C THR A 236 -20.65 13.07 -24.65
N SER A 237 -19.55 13.54 -24.04
CA SER A 237 -18.50 14.29 -24.75
C SER A 237 -17.50 13.37 -25.48
N GLY A 238 -17.79 12.07 -25.55
CA GLY A 238 -16.87 11.05 -26.03
C GLY A 238 -16.00 10.49 -24.90
N ALA A 239 -15.51 9.27 -25.11
CA ALA A 239 -14.59 8.60 -24.21
C ALA A 239 -13.23 8.41 -24.89
N VAL A 240 -12.17 8.34 -24.09
CA VAL A 240 -10.83 8.08 -24.61
C VAL A 240 -10.81 6.68 -25.24
N PRO A 241 -10.22 6.49 -26.45
CA PRO A 241 -10.10 5.17 -27.03
C PRO A 241 -9.36 4.21 -26.10
N ALA A 242 -9.79 2.94 -26.06
CA ALA A 242 -9.23 1.96 -25.13
C ALA A 242 -7.71 1.75 -25.26
N PHE A 243 -7.14 1.96 -26.45
CA PHE A 243 -5.69 1.86 -26.69
C PHE A 243 -4.88 3.01 -26.06
N ALA A 244 -5.51 4.14 -25.75
CA ALA A 244 -4.87 5.29 -25.12
C ALA A 244 -4.90 5.24 -23.58
N VAL A 245 -5.57 4.23 -22.99
CA VAL A 245 -5.55 4.00 -21.54
C VAL A 245 -4.27 3.28 -21.13
N PRO A 246 -3.51 3.80 -20.15
CA PRO A 246 -2.34 3.12 -19.61
C PRO A 246 -2.64 1.72 -19.06
N GLU A 247 -1.71 0.77 -19.21
CA GLU A 247 -1.92 -0.61 -18.77
C GLU A 247 -2.11 -0.75 -17.25
N ASN A 248 -1.47 0.12 -16.47
CA ASN A 248 -1.57 0.15 -15.01
C ASN A 248 -2.94 0.61 -14.49
N GLU A 249 -3.85 1.05 -15.37
CA GLU A 249 -5.23 1.42 -15.03
C GLU A 249 -6.22 0.25 -15.23
N ARG A 250 -5.77 -0.87 -15.80
CA ARG A 250 -6.61 -2.06 -15.98
C ARG A 250 -6.97 -2.70 -14.63
N LEU A 251 -8.07 -3.45 -14.61
CA LEU A 251 -8.58 -4.13 -13.43
C LEU A 251 -7.56 -5.12 -12.87
N MET A 252 -7.33 -5.08 -11.56
CA MET A 252 -6.42 -5.99 -10.83
C MET A 252 -4.95 -5.94 -11.26
N ILE A 253 -4.52 -4.84 -11.90
CA ILE A 253 -3.13 -4.64 -12.29
C ILE A 253 -2.45 -3.69 -11.30
N GLY A 254 -1.22 -4.02 -10.92
CA GLY A 254 -0.32 -3.14 -10.16
C GLY A 254 0.51 -2.24 -11.07
N ASP A 255 1.15 -1.23 -10.51
CA ASP A 255 1.98 -0.28 -11.25
C ASP A 255 3.45 -0.74 -11.30
N SER A 256 3.84 -1.42 -12.38
CA SER A 256 5.21 -1.95 -12.55
C SER A 256 6.29 -0.86 -12.57
N SER A 257 5.93 0.39 -12.87
CA SER A 257 6.85 1.53 -12.80
C SER A 257 7.35 1.78 -11.37
N ALA A 258 6.64 1.27 -10.36
CA ALA A 258 7.06 1.35 -8.96
C ALA A 258 8.24 0.42 -8.61
N LEU A 259 8.64 -0.52 -9.49
CA LEU A 259 9.76 -1.43 -9.21
C LEU A 259 11.08 -0.68 -8.98
N VAL A 260 11.39 0.28 -9.87
CA VAL A 260 12.63 1.08 -9.77
C VAL A 260 12.69 1.87 -8.45
N PRO A 261 11.68 2.68 -8.07
CA PRO A 261 11.73 3.38 -6.80
C PRO A 261 11.73 2.43 -5.59
N VAL A 262 11.04 1.28 -5.65
CA VAL A 262 11.11 0.26 -4.58
C VAL A 262 12.54 -0.23 -4.38
N VAL A 263 13.24 -0.60 -5.45
CA VAL A 263 14.63 -1.07 -5.36
C VAL A 263 15.53 0.03 -4.81
N ILE A 264 15.39 1.27 -5.29
CA ILE A 264 16.18 2.41 -4.81
C ILE A 264 15.96 2.64 -3.31
N TRP A 265 14.70 2.71 -2.87
CA TRP A 265 14.38 2.93 -1.46
C TRP A 265 14.77 1.75 -0.57
N ALA A 266 14.74 0.52 -1.09
CA ALA A 266 15.24 -0.66 -0.39
C ALA A 266 16.76 -0.60 -0.19
N LEU A 267 17.52 -0.16 -1.20
CA LEU A 267 18.97 0.07 -1.08
C LEU A 267 19.27 1.19 -0.09
N ILE A 268 18.53 2.31 -0.15
CA ILE A 268 18.67 3.41 0.82
C ILE A 268 18.39 2.91 2.24
N LEU A 269 17.35 2.09 2.43
CA LEU A 269 17.03 1.50 3.72
C LEU A 269 18.15 0.60 4.24
N ALA A 270 18.73 -0.22 3.36
CA ALA A 270 19.85 -1.10 3.72
C ALA A 270 21.09 -0.29 4.14
N VAL A 271 21.45 0.74 3.37
CA VAL A 271 22.58 1.64 3.70
C VAL A 271 22.31 2.38 5.01
N ALA A 272 21.10 2.92 5.19
CA ALA A 272 20.71 3.61 6.42
C ALA A 272 20.76 2.67 7.63
N ALA A 273 20.33 1.41 7.47
CA ALA A 273 20.40 0.42 8.54
C ALA A 273 21.86 0.16 8.92
N VAL A 274 22.75 -0.09 7.96
CA VAL A 274 24.19 -0.28 8.21
C VAL A 274 24.80 0.94 8.89
N ALA A 275 24.46 2.16 8.44
CA ALA A 275 24.94 3.40 9.05
C ALA A 275 24.49 3.53 10.51
N VAL A 276 23.23 3.20 10.83
CA VAL A 276 22.72 3.22 12.21
C VAL A 276 23.44 2.19 13.08
N VAL A 277 23.73 0.99 12.55
CA VAL A 277 24.53 0.00 13.27
C VAL A 277 25.95 0.50 13.52
N TYR A 278 26.58 1.11 12.52
CA TYR A 278 27.92 1.67 12.64
C TYR A 278 27.98 2.79 13.69
N VAL A 279 27.03 3.74 13.67
CA VAL A 279 26.92 4.82 14.67
C VAL A 279 26.70 4.25 16.07
N ARG A 280 25.84 3.22 16.19
CA ARG A 280 25.59 2.53 17.46
C ARG A 280 26.86 1.92 18.04
N GLN A 281 27.72 1.35 17.20
CA GLN A 281 28.99 0.73 17.62
C GLN A 281 30.07 1.77 17.97
N ARG A 282 30.11 2.91 17.29
CA ARG A 282 31.19 3.92 17.44
C ARG A 282 30.90 5.03 18.46
N VAL A 283 29.66 5.53 18.51
CA VAL A 283 29.30 6.77 19.24
C VAL A 283 28.38 6.48 20.43
N GLY A 284 27.71 5.33 20.43
CA GLY A 284 26.87 4.86 21.53
C GLY A 284 25.39 4.73 21.17
N ARG A 285 24.65 4.04 22.05
CA ARG A 285 23.28 3.55 21.78
C ARG A 285 22.25 4.67 21.69
N TRP A 286 22.40 5.74 22.47
CA TRP A 286 21.45 6.85 22.52
C TRP A 286 21.43 7.65 21.22
N HIS A 287 22.60 8.08 20.75
CA HIS A 287 22.75 8.82 19.49
C HIS A 287 22.21 8.02 18.29
N ALA A 288 22.50 6.72 18.25
CA ALA A 288 21.99 5.84 17.18
C ALA A 288 20.46 5.70 17.20
N TRP A 289 19.82 5.73 18.37
CA TRP A 289 18.36 5.68 18.47
C TRP A 289 17.71 6.99 18.03
N VAL A 290 18.22 8.13 18.52
CA VAL A 290 17.66 9.45 18.20
C VAL A 290 17.72 9.76 16.71
N ILE A 291 18.80 9.36 16.02
CA ILE A 291 18.96 9.58 14.57
C ILE A 291 18.36 8.43 13.76
N GLY A 292 18.57 7.19 14.20
CA GLY A 292 18.20 6.01 13.43
C GLY A 292 16.70 5.77 13.33
N VAL A 293 15.94 6.02 14.40
CA VAL A 293 14.48 5.84 14.38
C VAL A 293 13.78 6.73 13.36
N PRO A 294 13.96 8.07 13.35
CA PRO A 294 13.29 8.92 12.35
C PRO A 294 13.77 8.64 10.93
N LEU A 295 15.06 8.37 10.74
CA LEU A 295 15.63 8.05 9.42
C LEU A 295 15.05 6.74 8.87
N LEU A 296 15.17 5.64 9.62
CA LEU A 296 14.67 4.33 9.19
C LEU A 296 13.14 4.31 9.10
N GLY A 297 12.45 5.02 9.99
CA GLY A 297 11.00 5.17 9.96
C GLY A 297 10.54 5.86 8.68
N THR A 298 11.13 7.01 8.34
CA THR A 298 10.76 7.76 7.14
C THR A 298 11.05 6.95 5.87
N VAL A 299 12.25 6.39 5.76
CA VAL A 299 12.65 5.54 4.62
C VAL A 299 11.78 4.28 4.53
N GLY A 300 11.44 3.68 5.66
CA GLY A 300 10.58 2.50 5.72
C GLY A 300 9.16 2.81 5.24
N VAL A 301 8.58 3.93 5.69
CA VAL A 301 7.25 4.38 5.26
C VAL A 301 7.22 4.74 3.77
N THR A 302 8.26 5.40 3.25
CA THR A 302 8.33 5.72 1.81
C THR A 302 8.50 4.46 0.96
N LEU A 303 9.37 3.53 1.37
CA LEU A 303 9.52 2.22 0.72
C LEU A 303 8.19 1.45 0.72
N ALA A 304 7.53 1.38 1.88
CA ALA A 304 6.26 0.68 2.02
C ALA A 304 5.17 1.27 1.11
N ASP A 305 5.12 2.60 0.98
CA ASP A 305 4.18 3.24 0.06
C ASP A 305 4.50 2.91 -1.41
N GLN A 306 5.76 2.92 -1.84
CA GLN A 306 6.10 2.52 -3.21
C GLN A 306 5.78 1.04 -3.46
N ALA A 307 6.07 0.16 -2.50
CA ALA A 307 5.75 -1.27 -2.59
C ALA A 307 4.24 -1.50 -2.70
N ALA A 308 3.42 -0.70 -2.02
CA ALA A 308 1.96 -0.78 -2.12
C ALA A 308 1.42 -0.43 -3.52
N ALA A 309 2.16 0.31 -4.35
CA ALA A 309 1.75 0.58 -5.73
C ALA A 309 1.94 -0.63 -6.67
N LEU A 310 2.80 -1.59 -6.30
CA LEU A 310 2.96 -2.85 -7.02
C LEU A 310 1.79 -3.82 -6.80
N LEU A 311 1.03 -3.62 -5.73
CA LEU A 311 -0.15 -4.42 -5.43
C LEU A 311 -1.29 -4.11 -6.42
N PRO A 312 -2.22 -5.06 -6.64
CA PRO A 312 -3.41 -4.85 -7.45
C PRO A 312 -4.14 -3.56 -7.06
N ASN A 313 -4.57 -2.79 -8.05
CA ASN A 313 -5.20 -1.48 -7.84
C ASN A 313 -6.49 -1.51 -7.00
N LEU A 314 -7.25 -2.61 -7.05
CA LEU A 314 -8.51 -2.79 -6.34
C LEU A 314 -8.38 -3.44 -4.94
N LEU A 315 -7.15 -3.71 -4.49
CA LEU A 315 -6.87 -4.39 -3.21
C LEU A 315 -7.67 -3.81 -2.04
#